data_AF-A0A7Y6B0W3-F1
#
_entry.id   AF-A0A7Y6B0W3-F1
#
_cell.length_a   1.000
_cell.length_b   1.000
_cell.length_c   1.000
_cell.angle_alpha   90.00
_cell.angle_beta   90.00
_cell.angle_gamma   90.00
#
_symmetry.space_group_name_H-M   'P 1'
#
loop_
_entity.id
_entity.type
_entity.pdbx_description
1 polymer ?
#
loop_
_entity_poly.entity_id
_entity_poly.type
_entity_poly.pdbx_seq_one_letter_code
_entity_poly.pdbx_strand_id
1 'polypeptide(L)'
;GQVSDYTGAAALLDDLPKAQWLLGDRGYDADWFRDALNAKGIEPCIPGRRSRNEPVRYDKRRYRRRSRIEIMFGRLKDWRRVATRYDRCPTAFF
;
A
#
# COMPACT_ATOMS: atom_id res chain seq x y z
N GLY A 1 -4.37 -14.90 -10.89
CA GLY A 1 -3.07 -15.33 -10.36
C GLY A 1 -2.72 -14.44 -9.20
N GLN A 2 -2.51 -15.00 -8.01
CA GLN A 2 -2.19 -14.25 -6.80
C GLN A 2 -0.71 -13.86 -6.87
N VAL A 3 -0.40 -12.84 -7.68
CA VAL A 3 0.91 -12.19 -7.64
C VAL A 3 1.00 -11.56 -6.25
N SER A 4 1.91 -12.07 -5.44
CA SER A 4 2.14 -11.51 -4.11
C SER A 4 2.47 -10.03 -4.26
N ASP A 5 1.90 -9.18 -3.42
CA ASP A 5 2.19 -7.74 -3.38
C ASP A 5 3.70 -7.42 -3.38
N TYR A 6 4.53 -8.36 -2.90
CA TYR A 6 5.98 -8.32 -2.94
C TYR A 6 6.57 -8.27 -4.35
N THR A 7 6.04 -9.04 -5.29
CA THR A 7 6.52 -9.06 -6.68
C THR A 7 6.18 -7.74 -7.38
N GLY A 8 5.01 -7.17 -7.10
CA GLY A 8 4.64 -5.85 -7.60
C GLY A 8 5.50 -4.73 -7.02
N ALA A 9 5.78 -4.78 -5.72
CA ALA A 9 6.66 -3.83 -5.05
C ALA A 9 8.10 -3.90 -5.58
N ALA A 10 8.62 -5.09 -5.89
CA ALA A 10 9.93 -5.27 -6.49
C ALA A 10 10.02 -4.70 -7.91
N ALA A 11 8.98 -4.93 -8.73
CA ALA A 11 8.93 -4.42 -10.10
C ALA A 11 8.84 -2.89 -10.16
N LEU A 12 8.14 -2.27 -9.22
CA LEU A 12 7.96 -0.82 -9.16
C LEU A 12 9.12 -0.10 -8.49
N LEU A 13 9.98 -0.82 -7.76
CA LEU A 13 11.05 -0.22 -6.98
C LEU A 13 12.03 0.59 -7.85
N ASP A 14 12.27 0.15 -9.08
CA ASP A 14 13.15 0.87 -10.01
C ASP A 14 12.57 2.20 -10.46
N ASP A 15 11.27 2.20 -10.79
CA ASP A 15 10.52 3.34 -11.33
C ASP A 15 10.02 4.33 -10.24
N LEU A 16 10.29 4.05 -8.96
CA LEU A 16 9.88 4.95 -7.88
C LEU A 16 10.52 6.34 -8.05
N PRO A 17 9.72 7.42 -8.04
CA PRO A 17 10.25 8.77 -8.10
C PRO A 17 11.08 9.06 -6.86
N LYS A 18 12.06 9.96 -6.99
CA LYS A 18 12.85 10.44 -5.85
C LYS A 18 11.91 11.02 -4.79
N ALA A 19 11.86 10.39 -3.64
CA ALA A 19 11.03 10.80 -2.51
C ALA A 19 11.84 10.66 -1.22
N GLN A 20 11.59 11.54 -0.25
CA GLN A 20 12.23 11.41 1.05
C GLN A 20 11.61 10.29 1.90
N TRP A 21 10.33 9.97 1.67
CA TRP A 21 9.56 9.05 2.49
C TRP A 21 8.63 8.21 1.63
N LEU A 22 8.52 6.91 1.95
CA LEU A 22 7.50 6.04 1.37
C LEU A 22 6.48 5.64 2.43
N LEU A 23 5.21 5.97 2.19
CA LEU A 23 4.08 5.54 3.01
C LEU A 23 3.54 4.23 2.45
N GLY A 24 3.80 3.12 3.13
CA GLY A 24 3.40 1.79 2.68
C GLY A 24 2.47 1.07 3.66
N ASP A 25 1.69 0.13 3.16
CA ASP A 25 0.92 -0.79 4.00
C ASP A 25 1.79 -1.76 4.78
N ARG A 26 1.27 -2.23 5.91
CA ARG A 26 1.86 -3.32 6.70
C ARG A 26 2.16 -4.57 5.84
N GLY A 27 1.39 -4.81 4.79
CA GLY A 27 1.64 -5.85 3.80
C GLY A 27 3.02 -5.75 3.13
N TYR A 28 3.58 -4.56 3.00
CA TYR A 28 4.90 -4.31 2.41
C TYR A 28 6.05 -4.30 3.44
N ASP A 29 5.78 -4.70 4.69
CA ASP A 29 6.83 -4.98 5.67
C ASP A 29 7.61 -6.23 5.23
N ALA A 30 8.65 -6.02 4.44
CA ALA A 30 9.69 -6.98 4.12
C ALA A 30 11.06 -6.31 4.27
N ASP A 31 12.02 -7.04 4.82
CA ASP A 31 13.37 -6.51 5.06
C ASP A 31 14.07 -6.15 3.76
N TRP A 32 13.97 -7.00 2.72
CA TRP A 32 14.51 -6.71 1.39
C TRP A 32 13.93 -5.42 0.79
N PHE A 33 12.64 -5.15 1.02
CA PHE A 33 11.98 -3.96 0.47
C PHE A 33 12.44 -2.69 1.18
N ARG A 34 12.62 -2.77 2.50
CA ARG A 34 13.14 -1.64 3.28
C ARG A 34 14.60 -1.35 2.98
N ASP A 35 15.41 -2.39 2.84
CA ASP A 35 16.80 -2.26 2.45
C ASP A 35 16.93 -1.59 1.08
N ALA A 36 16.12 -2.05 0.11
CA ALA A 36 16.08 -1.47 -1.22
C ALA A 36 15.60 0.00 -1.25
N LEU A 37 14.65 0.37 -0.37
CA LEU A 37 14.24 1.77 -0.21
C LEU A 37 15.33 2.63 0.43
N ASN A 38 16.01 2.12 1.46
CA ASN A 38 17.15 2.80 2.09
C ASN A 38 18.31 2.98 1.11
N ALA A 39 18.60 1.99 0.27
CA ALA A 39 19.61 2.07 -0.79
C ALA A 39 19.29 3.17 -1.82
N LYS A 40 18.00 3.45 -2.06
CA LYS A 40 17.53 4.58 -2.89
C LYS A 40 17.46 5.91 -2.14
N GLY A 41 17.76 5.94 -0.83
CA GLY A 41 17.66 7.13 0.01
C GLY A 41 16.23 7.52 0.38
N ILE A 42 15.28 6.59 0.28
CA ILE A 42 13.87 6.78 0.60
C ILE A 42 13.60 6.15 1.97
N GLU A 43 13.16 6.94 2.96
CA GLU A 43 12.91 6.39 4.30
C GLU A 43 11.54 5.66 4.36
N PRO A 44 11.50 4.36 4.70
CA PRO A 44 10.25 3.60 4.74
C PRO A 44 9.41 3.95 5.98
N CYS A 45 8.28 4.62 5.76
CA CYS A 45 7.24 4.83 6.77
C CYS A 45 6.19 3.71 6.72
N ILE A 46 6.63 2.49 7.04
CA ILE A 46 5.82 1.27 6.95
C ILE A 46 5.69 0.63 8.34
N PRO A 47 4.48 0.42 8.87
CA PRO A 47 4.30 -0.25 10.16
C PRO A 47 4.75 -1.71 10.07
N GLY A 48 5.42 -2.20 11.10
CA GLY A 48 5.79 -3.61 11.21
C GLY A 48 4.58 -4.54 11.20
N ARG A 49 4.76 -5.74 10.64
CA ARG A 49 3.79 -6.84 10.74
C ARG A 49 3.67 -7.31 12.19
N ARG A 50 2.49 -7.84 12.53
CA ARG A 50 2.20 -8.35 13.89
C ARG A 50 3.09 -9.53 14.30
N SER A 51 3.58 -10.30 13.32
CA SER A 51 4.45 -11.46 13.53
C SER A 51 5.94 -11.10 13.65
N ARG A 52 6.30 -9.82 13.54
CA ARG A 52 7.70 -9.40 13.60
C ARG A 52 8.18 -9.41 15.04
N ASN A 53 9.32 -10.08 15.28
CA ASN A 53 9.90 -10.20 16.62
C ASN A 53 10.39 -8.84 17.15
N GLU A 54 10.96 -8.02 16.26
CA GLU A 54 11.45 -6.69 16.59
C GLU A 54 10.47 -5.60 16.13
N PRO A 55 10.02 -4.72 17.05
CA PRO A 55 9.12 -3.64 16.69
C PRO A 55 9.85 -2.61 15.82
N VAL A 56 9.20 -2.22 14.73
CA VAL A 56 9.76 -1.25 13.79
C VAL A 56 9.35 0.14 14.24
N ARG A 57 10.33 1.03 14.39
CA ARG A 57 10.07 2.45 14.59
C ARG A 57 9.65 3.08 13.26
N TYR A 58 8.46 3.66 13.22
CA TYR A 58 7.97 4.44 12.09
C TYR A 58 7.29 5.73 12.59
N ASP A 59 7.27 6.75 11.74
CA ASP A 59 6.61 8.01 12.06
C ASP A 59 5.09 7.88 11.99
N LYS A 60 4.44 7.68 13.15
CA LYS A 60 2.99 7.55 13.25
C LYS A 60 2.22 8.77 12.73
N ARG A 61 2.79 9.98 12.86
CA ARG A 61 2.14 11.23 12.45
C ARG A 61 2.07 11.34 10.93
N ARG A 62 3.15 10.97 10.25
CA ARG A 62 3.22 10.85 8.78
C ARG A 62 2.34 9.70 8.31
N TYR A 63 2.40 8.55 8.97
CA TYR A 63 1.56 7.39 8.63
C TYR A 63 0.06 7.71 8.68
N ARG A 64 -0.39 8.54 9.64
CA ARG A 64 -1.79 8.98 9.73
C ARG A 64 -2.30 9.69 8.46
N ARG A 65 -1.42 10.32 7.68
CA ARG A 65 -1.79 10.99 6.42
C ARG A 65 -2.21 9.99 5.33
N ARG A 66 -1.84 8.72 5.46
CA ARG A 66 -2.28 7.65 4.56
C ARG A 66 -3.80 7.51 4.49
N SER A 67 -4.51 7.77 5.59
CA SER A 67 -5.98 7.75 5.60
C SER A 67 -6.59 8.65 4.51
N ARG A 68 -5.97 9.80 4.21
CA ARG A 68 -6.44 10.68 3.13
C ARG A 68 -6.28 10.04 1.74
N ILE A 69 -5.17 9.35 1.54
CA ILE A 69 -4.87 8.60 0.31
C ILE A 69 -5.88 7.46 0.15
N GLU A 70 -6.17 6.72 1.22
CA GLU A 70 -7.15 5.62 1.22
C GLU A 70 -8.57 6.11 0.95
N ILE A 71 -8.98 7.24 1.53
CA ILE A 71 -10.28 7.88 1.24
C ILE A 71 -10.35 8.26 -0.25
N MET A 72 -9.29 8.82 -0.83
CA MET A 72 -9.24 9.18 -2.25
C MET A 72 -9.42 7.94 -3.14
N PHE A 73 -8.65 6.88 -2.89
CA PHE A 73 -8.79 5.62 -3.65
C PHE A 73 -10.16 4.95 -3.44
N GLY A 74 -10.72 5.04 -2.23
CA GLY A 74 -12.07 4.58 -1.93
C GLY A 74 -13.11 5.28 -2.82
N ARG A 75 -13.04 6.62 -2.91
CA ARG A 75 -13.90 7.40 -3.80
C ARG A 75 -13.69 7.00 -5.26
N LEU A 76 -12.45 6.87 -5.73
CA LEU A 76 -12.18 6.43 -7.11
C LEU A 76 -12.77 5.05 -7.42
N LYS A 77 -12.70 4.11 -6.48
CA LYS A 77 -13.32 2.78 -6.64
C LYS A 77 -14.85 2.87 -6.67
N ASP A 78 -15.44 3.75 -5.87
CA ASP A 78 -16.88 4.00 -5.85
C ASP A 78 -17.36 4.60 -7.17
N TRP A 79 -16.69 5.64 -7.67
CA TRP A 79 -16.95 6.22 -8.99
C TRP A 79 -16.78 5.22 -10.12
N ARG A 80 -15.73 4.37 -10.07
CA ARG A 80 -15.55 3.29 -11.04
C ARG A 80 -16.76 2.35 -11.04
N ARG A 81 -17.24 1.95 -9.85
CA ARG A 81 -18.42 1.07 -9.72
C ARG A 81 -19.67 1.68 -10.36
N VAL A 82 -19.90 2.97 -10.13
CA VAL A 82 -21.01 3.72 -10.74
C VAL A 82 -20.84 3.81 -12.27
N ALA A 83 -19.66 4.24 -12.73
CA ALA A 83 -19.39 4.46 -14.16
C ALA A 83 -19.46 3.17 -14.98
N THR A 84 -18.94 2.05 -14.48
CA THR A 84 -18.95 0.78 -15.20
C THR A 84 -20.24 -0.03 -14.99
N ARG A 85 -21.25 0.53 -14.27
CA ARG A 85 -22.46 -0.18 -13.85
C ARG A 85 -22.17 -1.59 -13.31
N TYR A 86 -21.17 -1.71 -12.43
CA TYR A 86 -21.04 -2.88 -11.56
C TYR A 86 -22.10 -2.78 -10.44
N ASP A 87 -23.34 -2.55 -10.85
CA ASP A 87 -24.49 -2.74 -9.99
C ASP A 87 -24.69 -4.25 -9.95
N ARG A 88 -24.54 -4.84 -8.76
CA ARG A 88 -24.91 -6.24 -8.55
C ARG A 88 -26.37 -6.34 -8.96
N CYS A 89 -26.67 -7.04 -10.05
CA CYS A 89 -28.03 -7.46 -10.35
C CYS A 89 -28.63 -8.08 -9.07
N PRO A 90 -29.74 -7.56 -8.51
CA PRO A 90 -30.38 -8.11 -7.32
C PRO A 90 -31.05 -9.48 -7.53
N THR A 91 -30.86 -10.13 -8.68
CA THR A 91 -31.63 -11.33 -9.09
C THR A 91 -31.14 -12.65 -8.48
N ALA A 92 -30.22 -12.62 -7.52
CA ALA A 92 -29.83 -13.80 -6.75
C ALA A 92 -30.54 -13.83 -5.38
N PHE A 93 -31.87 -13.76 -5.42
CA PHE A 93 -32.74 -14.27 -4.37
C PHE A 93 -33.79 -15.15 -5.06
N PHE A 94 -33.49 -16.44 -5.14
CA PHE A 94 -34.45 -17.52 -5.31
C PHE A 94 -34.11 -18.59 -4.27
#